data_AF-B4HXL2-F1
#
_entry.id   AF-B4HXL2-F1
#
_cell.length_a   1.000
_cell.length_b   1.000
_cell.length_c   1.000
_cell.angle_alpha   90.00
_cell.angle_beta   90.00
_cell.angle_gamma   90.00
#
_symmetry.space_group_name_H-M   'P 1'
#
loop_
_entity.id
_entity.type
_entity.pdbx_description
1 polymer ?
#
loop_
_entity_poly.entity_id
_entity_poly.type
_entity_poly.pdbx_seq_one_letter_code
_entity_poly.pdbx_strand_id
1 'polypeptide(L)'
;MACSRFEYVKSFEQDDSILPNVWIVIRIDGKKFHKFSKTHDFEKPNDENALNVMNAAATAVMQEFRDIVLAYGQSDEYSFVFRKETATFKRRSAKLLTYVTSLFSSSYVMQWSKWMNLPLAYAPCFDGRVVLYPSEQNLKDYLSWRQADVHVNNLYNTAFWKLVLEKGLTNQEAEAKLRGTFSADKNELLFQEFGINYNNLPAMYRKGTILLRKRVILGEKSRQAVVPLHEDLISSQFWKEHTEILGKYVPGTYNAPQTLPRLVEMQLNGKELDDEAEEPQNLAGTS
;
A
#
# COMPACT_ATOMS: atom_id res chain seq x y z
N MET A 1 27.32 -19.42 -32.34
CA MET A 1 27.49 -18.76 -31.02
C MET A 1 28.38 -19.66 -30.19
N ALA A 2 29.51 -19.15 -29.70
CA ALA A 2 30.41 -19.91 -28.85
C ALA A 2 29.77 -20.08 -27.47
N CYS A 3 29.15 -21.24 -27.21
CA CYS A 3 28.75 -21.61 -25.86
C CYS A 3 30.01 -21.72 -25.02
N SER A 4 30.16 -20.82 -24.05
CA SER A 4 31.27 -20.83 -23.10
C SER A 4 31.29 -22.15 -22.34
N ARG A 5 32.48 -22.69 -22.03
CA ARG A 5 32.62 -23.89 -21.16
C ARG A 5 31.96 -23.75 -19.79
N PHE A 6 31.61 -22.52 -19.40
CA PHE A 6 30.95 -22.19 -18.14
C PHE A 6 29.42 -22.14 -18.25
N GLU A 7 28.82 -22.29 -19.45
CA GLU A 7 27.37 -22.14 -19.63
C GLU A 7 26.54 -23.19 -18.88
N TYR A 8 27.13 -24.33 -18.54
CA TYR A 8 26.48 -25.37 -17.72
C TYR A 8 25.96 -24.83 -16.38
N VAL A 9 26.54 -23.76 -15.82
CA VAL A 9 26.07 -23.20 -14.54
C VAL A 9 24.64 -22.65 -14.62
N LYS A 10 24.16 -22.28 -15.82
CA LYS A 10 22.77 -21.84 -16.01
C LYS A 10 21.75 -22.94 -15.72
N SER A 11 22.12 -24.21 -15.84
CA SER A 11 21.19 -25.32 -15.56
C SER A 11 20.89 -25.51 -14.07
N PHE A 12 21.60 -24.80 -13.19
CA PHE A 12 21.30 -24.77 -11.75
C PHE A 12 20.20 -23.78 -11.39
N GLU A 13 19.83 -22.86 -12.30
CA GLU A 13 18.67 -22.00 -12.09
C GLU A 13 17.39 -22.86 -12.07
N GLN A 14 16.60 -22.71 -11.00
CA GLN A 14 15.32 -23.39 -10.87
C GLN A 14 14.22 -22.58 -11.55
N ASP A 15 13.31 -23.28 -12.22
CA ASP A 15 12.09 -22.67 -12.74
C ASP A 15 11.15 -22.31 -11.57
N ASP A 16 10.76 -21.04 -11.52
CA ASP A 16 9.96 -20.43 -10.47
C ASP A 16 8.63 -19.88 -11.01
N SER A 17 8.18 -20.44 -12.14
CA SER A 17 6.94 -20.06 -12.81
C SER A 17 5.70 -20.40 -11.98
N ILE A 18 4.84 -19.41 -11.77
CA ILE A 18 3.60 -19.54 -11.00
C ILE A 18 2.49 -20.14 -11.88
N LEU A 19 1.70 -21.05 -11.30
CA LEU A 19 0.52 -21.66 -11.93
C LEU A 19 -0.36 -20.61 -12.63
N PRO A 20 -0.85 -20.86 -13.87
CA PRO A 20 -1.82 -19.97 -14.52
C PRO A 20 -3.14 -19.89 -13.76
N ASN A 21 -3.94 -18.85 -14.02
CA ASN A 21 -5.31 -18.69 -13.50
C ASN A 21 -5.43 -18.67 -11.96
N VAL A 22 -4.37 -18.30 -11.25
CA VAL A 22 -4.42 -18.00 -9.81
C VAL A 22 -4.06 -16.54 -9.56
N TRP A 23 -4.71 -15.96 -8.56
CA TRP A 23 -4.37 -14.64 -8.05
C TRP A 23 -2.98 -14.69 -7.42
N ILE A 24 -2.16 -13.68 -7.72
CA ILE A 24 -0.83 -13.55 -7.13
C ILE A 24 -0.88 -12.36 -6.21
N VAL A 25 -0.64 -12.59 -4.92
CA VAL A 25 -0.51 -11.55 -3.92
C VAL A 25 0.94 -11.43 -3.53
N ILE A 26 1.51 -10.24 -3.69
CA ILE A 26 2.84 -9.90 -3.20
C ILE A 26 2.66 -9.01 -1.99
N ARG A 27 2.97 -9.55 -0.81
CA ARG A 27 2.96 -8.79 0.43
C ARG A 27 4.37 -8.36 0.77
N ILE A 28 4.53 -7.09 1.09
CA ILE A 28 5.77 -6.48 1.56
C ILE A 28 5.59 -6.01 3.00
N ASP A 29 6.66 -6.03 3.79
CA ASP A 29 6.65 -5.65 5.20
C ASP A 29 7.96 -4.92 5.58
N GLY A 30 7.83 -3.85 6.36
CA GLY A 30 8.95 -3.03 6.83
C GLY A 30 9.88 -3.77 7.79
N LYS A 31 11.12 -4.05 7.37
CA LYS A 31 12.10 -4.73 8.22
C LYS A 31 12.47 -3.89 9.45
N LYS A 32 12.10 -4.40 10.62
CA LYS A 32 12.38 -3.77 11.94
C LYS A 32 11.84 -2.33 12.00
N PHE A 33 10.64 -2.11 11.45
CA PHE A 33 10.06 -0.78 11.35
C PHE A 33 9.74 -0.13 12.71
N HIS A 34 9.64 -0.91 13.79
CA HIS A 34 9.60 -0.35 15.15
C HIS A 34 10.83 0.53 15.44
N LYS A 35 12.05 0.06 15.12
CA LYS A 35 13.28 0.85 15.26
C LYS A 35 13.31 2.03 14.28
N PHE A 36 12.83 1.81 13.05
CA PHE A 36 12.76 2.84 12.01
C PHE A 36 11.87 4.01 12.45
N SER A 37 10.65 3.71 12.91
CA SER A 37 9.69 4.71 13.38
C SER A 37 10.20 5.48 14.60
N LYS A 38 10.94 4.83 15.51
CA LYS A 38 11.57 5.51 16.65
C LYS A 38 12.73 6.41 16.23
N THR A 39 13.50 6.03 15.21
CA THR A 39 14.66 6.82 14.75
C THR A 39 14.24 8.06 13.99
N HIS A 40 13.06 8.03 13.36
CA HIS A 40 12.52 9.14 12.57
C HIS A 40 11.34 9.82 13.27
N ASP A 41 11.22 9.67 14.59
CA ASP A 41 10.25 10.34 15.45
C ASP A 41 8.80 10.30 14.95
N PHE A 42 8.34 9.13 14.50
CA PHE A 42 6.97 8.96 14.02
C PHE A 42 5.97 9.22 15.14
N GLU A 43 4.91 9.95 14.79
CA GLU A 43 3.76 10.15 15.68
C GLU A 43 3.15 8.81 16.10
N LYS A 44 2.70 8.76 17.36
CA LYS A 44 2.07 7.58 17.96
C LYS A 44 0.63 7.92 18.37
N PRO A 45 -0.35 7.04 18.10
CA PRO A 45 -0.21 5.67 17.59
C PRO A 45 0.06 5.57 16.08
N ASN A 46 -0.30 6.59 15.30
CA ASN A 46 -0.18 6.60 13.84
C ASN A 46 0.43 7.92 13.37
N ASP A 47 1.25 7.85 12.33
CA ASP A 47 1.84 9.00 11.67
C ASP A 47 1.27 9.11 10.25
N GLU A 48 0.51 10.18 10.00
CA GLU A 48 -0.17 10.39 8.71
C GLU A 48 0.81 10.50 7.55
N ASN A 49 1.93 11.20 7.76
CA ASN A 49 2.92 11.44 6.73
C ASN A 49 3.65 10.14 6.39
N ALA A 50 4.03 9.36 7.40
CA ALA A 50 4.66 8.06 7.18
C ALA A 50 3.77 7.09 6.39
N LEU A 51 2.47 7.04 6.71
CA LEU A 51 1.49 6.25 5.97
C LEU A 51 1.34 6.75 4.53
N ASN A 52 1.38 8.07 4.32
CA ASN A 52 1.33 8.63 2.97
C ASN A 52 2.62 8.39 2.16
N VAL A 53 3.80 8.27 2.77
CA VAL A 53 5.01 7.78 2.09
C VAL A 53 4.79 6.35 1.59
N MET A 54 4.25 5.46 2.43
CA MET A 54 3.91 4.07 2.03
C MET A 54 2.90 4.06 0.88
N ASN A 55 1.85 4.87 0.96
CA ASN A 55 0.84 4.99 -0.09
C ASN A 55 1.44 5.51 -1.40
N ALA A 56 2.32 6.51 -1.34
CA ALA A 56 3.00 7.04 -2.52
C ALA A 56 3.94 6.02 -3.17
N ALA A 57 4.66 5.23 -2.37
CA ALA A 57 5.48 4.14 -2.86
C ALA A 57 4.64 3.03 -3.52
N ALA A 58 3.51 2.65 -2.90
CA ALA A 58 2.59 1.67 -3.48
C ALA A 58 1.92 2.16 -4.77
N THR A 59 1.58 3.45 -4.84
CA THR A 59 1.08 4.08 -6.07
C THR A 59 2.08 3.96 -7.21
N ALA A 60 3.37 4.21 -6.96
CA ALA A 60 4.40 4.06 -8.00
C ALA A 60 4.49 2.61 -8.51
N VAL A 61 4.43 1.62 -7.60
CA VAL A 61 4.36 0.20 -7.97
C VAL A 61 3.14 -0.10 -8.84
N MET A 62 1.96 0.40 -8.47
CA MET A 62 0.76 0.21 -9.28
C MET A 62 0.83 0.95 -10.62
N GLN A 63 1.51 2.09 -10.72
CA GLN A 63 1.68 2.81 -11.99
C GLN A 63 2.52 2.01 -12.98
N GLU A 64 3.61 1.39 -12.52
CA GLU A 64 4.46 0.50 -13.30
C GLU A 64 3.73 -0.79 -13.69
N PHE A 65 3.15 -1.48 -12.70
CA PHE A 65 2.50 -2.77 -12.92
C PHE A 65 1.00 -2.61 -13.13
N ARG A 66 0.60 -2.40 -14.39
CA ARG A 66 -0.81 -2.26 -14.79
C ARG A 66 -1.69 -3.48 -14.48
N ASP A 67 -1.07 -4.65 -14.32
CA ASP A 67 -1.73 -5.91 -13.97
C ASP A 67 -2.12 -6.01 -12.49
N ILE A 68 -1.66 -5.08 -11.64
CA ILE A 68 -2.12 -4.96 -10.26
C ILE A 68 -3.49 -4.31 -10.24
N VAL A 69 -4.50 -5.05 -9.78
CA VAL A 69 -5.91 -4.62 -9.75
C VAL A 69 -6.27 -3.90 -8.45
N LEU A 70 -5.59 -4.25 -7.36
CA LEU A 70 -5.81 -3.69 -6.03
C LEU A 70 -4.49 -3.73 -5.27
N ALA A 71 -4.20 -2.66 -4.53
CA ALA A 71 -3.21 -2.72 -3.47
C ALA A 71 -3.84 -2.32 -2.13
N TYR A 72 -3.44 -2.97 -1.05
CA TYR A 72 -3.95 -2.69 0.30
C TYR A 72 -2.79 -2.52 1.27
N GLY A 73 -2.76 -1.39 1.99
CA GLY A 73 -1.71 -1.05 2.93
C GLY A 73 -2.22 -0.71 4.32
N GLN A 74 -1.45 -1.11 5.33
CA GLN A 74 -1.68 -0.79 6.73
C GLN A 74 -0.35 -0.81 7.49
N SER A 75 -0.17 0.11 8.44
CA SER A 75 1.09 0.24 9.18
C SER A 75 2.29 0.32 8.22
N ASP A 76 3.17 -0.67 8.29
CA ASP A 76 4.41 -0.85 7.56
C ASP A 76 4.33 -1.99 6.52
N GLU A 77 3.13 -2.53 6.24
CA GLU A 77 2.91 -3.54 5.21
C GLU A 77 2.06 -3.04 4.03
N TYR A 78 2.28 -3.63 2.85
CA TYR A 78 1.45 -3.44 1.66
C TYR A 78 1.26 -4.78 0.93
N SER A 79 0.06 -5.02 0.41
CA SER A 79 -0.29 -6.18 -0.40
C SER A 79 -0.66 -5.74 -1.81
N PHE A 80 -0.02 -6.31 -2.82
CA PHE A 80 -0.31 -6.05 -4.23
C PHE A 80 -0.96 -7.27 -4.87
N VAL A 81 -2.16 -7.09 -5.42
CA VAL A 81 -2.95 -8.17 -6.04
C VAL A 81 -2.83 -8.08 -7.56
N PHE A 82 -2.13 -9.03 -8.16
CA PHE A 82 -2.09 -9.20 -9.61
C PHE A 82 -3.28 -10.03 -10.08
N ARG A 83 -3.89 -9.62 -11.20
CA ARG A 83 -4.95 -10.38 -11.87
C ARG A 83 -4.50 -11.80 -12.23
N LYS A 84 -5.41 -12.76 -12.14
CA LYS A 84 -5.12 -14.18 -12.36
C LYS A 84 -4.57 -14.50 -13.75
N GLU A 85 -4.94 -13.71 -14.76
CA GLU A 85 -4.49 -13.82 -16.15
C GLU A 85 -3.12 -13.18 -16.43
N THR A 86 -2.45 -12.58 -15.45
CA THR A 86 -1.20 -11.86 -15.70
C THR A 86 -0.15 -12.75 -16.38
N ALA A 87 0.50 -12.20 -17.41
CA ALA A 87 1.65 -12.84 -18.08
C ALA A 87 2.96 -12.11 -17.77
N THR A 88 2.93 -11.14 -16.85
CA THR A 88 4.08 -10.30 -16.47
C THR A 88 5.25 -11.17 -16.07
N PHE A 89 6.42 -10.92 -16.67
CA PHE A 89 7.65 -11.70 -16.48
C PHE A 89 7.47 -13.22 -16.61
N LYS A 90 6.55 -13.68 -17.48
CA LYS A 90 6.21 -15.11 -17.62
C LYS A 90 5.78 -15.75 -16.28
N ARG A 91 5.24 -14.94 -15.36
CA ARG A 91 4.81 -15.36 -14.02
C ARG A 91 5.93 -15.92 -13.14
N ARG A 92 7.19 -15.54 -13.39
CA ARG A 92 8.32 -15.93 -12.53
C ARG A 92 8.22 -15.25 -11.18
N SER A 93 8.08 -16.05 -10.12
CA SER A 93 7.86 -15.58 -8.75
C SER A 93 8.97 -14.62 -8.27
N ALA A 94 10.23 -14.99 -8.48
CA ALA A 94 11.37 -14.18 -8.07
C ALA A 94 11.43 -12.85 -8.82
N LYS A 95 11.07 -12.82 -10.11
CA LYS A 95 11.02 -11.56 -10.88
C LYS A 95 9.92 -10.63 -10.36
N LEU A 96 8.71 -11.15 -10.18
CA LEU A 96 7.61 -10.35 -9.65
C LEU A 96 7.94 -9.81 -8.25
N LEU A 97 8.44 -10.67 -7.36
CA LEU A 97 8.80 -10.29 -6.00
C LEU A 97 9.90 -9.21 -5.96
N THR A 98 11.01 -9.45 -6.67
CA THR A 98 12.17 -8.55 -6.64
C THR A 98 11.85 -7.19 -7.25
N TYR A 99 11.12 -7.14 -8.36
CA TYR A 99 10.75 -5.86 -8.97
C TYR A 99 9.76 -5.05 -8.13
N VAL A 100 8.75 -5.71 -7.52
CA VAL A 100 7.81 -5.02 -6.63
C VAL A 100 8.53 -4.49 -5.39
N THR A 101 9.33 -5.32 -4.72
CA THR A 101 10.06 -4.91 -3.51
C THR A 101 11.13 -3.85 -3.80
N SER A 102 11.88 -3.96 -4.91
CA SER A 102 12.89 -2.98 -5.28
C SER A 102 12.26 -1.63 -5.61
N LEU A 103 11.20 -1.63 -6.43
CA LEU A 103 10.51 -0.42 -6.83
C LEU A 103 9.87 0.25 -5.61
N PHE A 104 9.19 -0.52 -4.76
CA PHE A 104 8.62 0.02 -3.53
C PHE A 104 9.68 0.67 -2.64
N SER A 105 10.81 -0.02 -2.41
CA SER A 105 11.89 0.49 -1.56
C SER A 105 12.50 1.77 -2.11
N SER A 106 12.79 1.82 -3.41
CA SER A 106 13.32 3.03 -4.06
C SER A 106 12.31 4.17 -4.06
N SER A 107 11.04 3.87 -4.34
CA SER A 107 9.98 4.88 -4.32
C SER A 107 9.75 5.42 -2.91
N TYR A 108 9.83 4.59 -1.86
CA TYR A 108 9.73 5.06 -0.48
C TYR A 108 10.79 6.13 -0.19
N VAL A 109 12.05 5.88 -0.58
CA VAL A 109 13.14 6.85 -0.43
C VAL A 109 12.90 8.11 -1.24
N MET A 110 12.47 7.98 -2.50
CA MET A 110 12.22 9.12 -3.41
C MET A 110 11.02 9.98 -3.00
N GLN A 111 10.01 9.38 -2.36
CA GLN A 111 8.81 10.09 -1.92
C GLN A 111 8.98 10.67 -0.51
N TRP A 112 9.95 10.19 0.27
CA TRP A 112 10.15 10.58 1.67
C TRP A 112 10.12 12.09 1.90
N SER A 113 10.97 12.85 1.21
CA SER A 113 11.09 14.31 1.40
C SER A 113 9.85 15.11 1.00
N LYS A 114 8.89 14.49 0.30
CA LYS A 114 7.64 15.14 -0.06
C LYS A 114 6.61 15.09 1.06
N TRP A 115 6.75 14.15 2.00
CA TRP A 115 5.80 13.93 3.09
C TRP A 115 6.42 14.14 4.47
N MET A 116 7.70 13.80 4.63
CA MET A 116 8.43 13.89 5.89
C MET A 116 9.32 15.12 5.92
N ASN A 117 9.32 15.83 7.04
CA ASN A 117 10.20 16.98 7.28
C ASN A 117 11.61 16.56 7.72
N LEU A 118 11.72 15.45 8.45
CA LEU A 118 13.01 14.91 8.89
C LEU A 118 13.70 14.20 7.71
N PRO A 119 15.03 14.31 7.54
CA PRO A 119 15.75 13.54 6.55
C PRO A 119 15.78 12.04 6.90
N LEU A 120 15.93 11.18 5.90
CA LEU A 120 16.16 9.75 6.14
C LEU A 120 17.50 9.55 6.84
N ALA A 121 17.47 8.99 8.05
CA ALA A 121 18.67 8.66 8.81
C ALA A 121 19.41 7.46 8.21
N TYR A 122 18.67 6.50 7.65
CA TYR A 122 19.22 5.34 6.96
C TYR A 122 18.21 4.75 5.97
N ALA A 123 18.70 3.96 5.00
CA ALA A 123 17.86 3.34 3.98
C ALA A 123 16.86 2.34 4.62
N PRO A 124 15.55 2.45 4.32
CA PRO A 124 14.58 1.45 4.74
C PRO A 124 14.81 0.14 3.98
N CYS A 125 14.32 -0.95 4.55
CA CYS A 125 14.40 -2.28 3.94
C CYS A 125 13.03 -2.94 4.09
N PHE A 126 12.56 -3.57 3.02
CA PHE A 126 11.30 -4.28 3.01
C PHE A 126 11.56 -5.74 2.70
N ASP A 127 10.95 -6.63 3.47
CA ASP A 127 10.82 -8.02 3.06
C ASP A 127 9.66 -8.13 2.05
N GLY A 128 9.58 -9.25 1.37
CA GLY A 128 8.38 -9.55 0.60
C GLY A 128 8.20 -11.04 0.40
N ARG A 129 6.95 -11.43 0.17
CA ARG A 129 6.56 -12.82 -0.11
C ARG A 129 5.46 -12.87 -1.15
N VAL A 130 5.47 -13.95 -1.93
CA VAL A 130 4.43 -14.26 -2.92
C VAL A 130 3.50 -15.31 -2.34
N VAL A 131 2.20 -15.06 -2.41
CA VAL A 131 1.15 -16.00 -1.99
C VAL A 131 0.15 -16.15 -3.13
N LEU A 132 -0.30 -17.38 -3.36
CA LEU A 132 -1.19 -17.72 -4.47
C LEU A 132 -2.58 -18.06 -3.93
N TYR A 133 -3.61 -17.44 -4.51
CA TYR A 133 -5.01 -17.73 -4.16
C TYR A 133 -5.76 -18.27 -5.37
N PRO A 134 -6.29 -19.50 -5.32
CA PRO A 134 -6.90 -20.15 -6.47
C PRO A 134 -8.32 -19.66 -6.77
N SER A 135 -9.00 -19.09 -5.77
CA SER A 135 -10.38 -18.60 -5.91
C SER A 135 -10.51 -17.13 -5.49
N GLU A 136 -11.54 -16.47 -6.01
CA GLU A 136 -11.91 -15.12 -5.58
C GLU A 136 -12.26 -15.07 -4.08
N GLN A 137 -12.88 -16.13 -3.55
CA GLN A 137 -13.21 -16.18 -2.13
C GLN A 137 -11.94 -16.17 -1.26
N ASN A 138 -10.92 -16.95 -1.62
CA ASN A 138 -9.67 -16.95 -0.86
C ASN A 138 -8.95 -15.59 -0.89
N LEU A 139 -9.02 -14.88 -2.02
CA LEU A 139 -8.50 -13.53 -2.13
C LEU A 139 -9.28 -12.55 -1.23
N LYS A 140 -10.62 -12.61 -1.23
CA LYS A 140 -11.48 -11.79 -0.36
C LYS A 140 -11.20 -12.06 1.12
N ASP A 141 -11.05 -13.33 1.49
CA ASP A 141 -10.75 -13.74 2.86
C ASP A 141 -9.37 -13.23 3.30
N TYR A 142 -8.37 -13.31 2.41
CA TYR A 142 -7.04 -12.74 2.68
C TYR A 142 -7.10 -11.24 2.95
N LEU A 143 -7.73 -10.47 2.08
CA LEU A 143 -7.79 -9.02 2.24
C LEU A 143 -8.66 -8.62 3.44
N SER A 144 -9.76 -9.34 3.68
CA SER A 144 -10.59 -9.19 4.89
C SER A 144 -9.80 -9.46 6.17
N TRP A 145 -8.96 -10.51 6.16
CA TRP A 145 -8.08 -10.84 7.27
C TRP A 145 -7.07 -9.71 7.53
N ARG A 146 -6.48 -9.13 6.48
CA ARG A 146 -5.58 -7.97 6.63
C ARG A 146 -6.32 -6.76 7.21
N GLN A 147 -7.55 -6.47 6.78
CA GLN A 147 -8.31 -5.33 7.32
C GLN A 147 -8.81 -5.55 8.75
N ALA A 148 -9.21 -6.77 9.10
CA ALA A 148 -9.57 -7.11 10.47
C ALA A 148 -8.39 -6.92 11.45
N ASP A 149 -7.18 -7.27 10.99
CA ASP A 149 -5.92 -7.06 11.73
C ASP A 149 -5.68 -5.58 12.04
N VAL A 150 -5.98 -4.67 11.09
CA VAL A 150 -5.91 -3.21 11.30
C VAL A 150 -6.78 -2.77 12.46
N HIS A 151 -8.04 -3.24 12.50
CA HIS A 151 -8.97 -2.82 13.52
C HIS A 151 -8.48 -3.21 14.93
N VAL A 152 -7.96 -4.43 15.08
CA VAL A 152 -7.44 -4.93 16.36
C VAL A 152 -6.18 -4.17 16.76
N ASN A 153 -5.21 -4.05 15.85
CA ASN A 153 -3.92 -3.43 16.14
C ASN A 153 -4.05 -1.92 16.39
N ASN A 154 -4.84 -1.21 15.57
CA ASN A 154 -5.02 0.23 15.75
C ASN A 154 -5.79 0.56 17.04
N LEU A 155 -6.81 -0.22 17.41
CA LEU A 155 -7.52 -0.03 18.69
C LEU A 155 -6.59 -0.26 19.88
N TYR A 156 -5.80 -1.35 19.84
CA TYR A 156 -4.80 -1.63 20.87
C TYR A 156 -3.75 -0.51 20.95
N ASN A 157 -3.14 -0.14 19.83
CA ASN A 157 -2.09 0.88 19.78
C ASN A 157 -2.60 2.25 20.24
N THR A 158 -3.83 2.63 19.87
CA THR A 158 -4.43 3.89 20.32
C THR A 158 -4.58 3.91 21.83
N ALA A 159 -5.16 2.86 22.43
CA ALA A 159 -5.29 2.77 23.88
C ALA A 159 -3.92 2.75 24.57
N PHE A 160 -2.98 1.96 24.04
CA PHE A 160 -1.63 1.81 24.59
C PHE A 160 -0.88 3.15 24.62
N TRP A 161 -0.82 3.86 23.49
CA TRP A 161 -0.08 5.11 23.42
C TRP A 161 -0.76 6.25 24.17
N LYS A 162 -2.09 6.24 24.32
CA LYS A 162 -2.78 7.21 25.19
C LYS A 162 -2.46 6.99 26.66
N LEU A 163 -2.39 5.74 27.12
CA LEU A 163 -1.91 5.41 28.47
C LEU A 163 -0.45 5.87 28.69
N VAL A 164 0.43 5.65 27.72
CA VAL A 164 1.84 6.06 27.86
C VAL A 164 2.00 7.58 27.82
N LEU A 165 1.40 8.25 26.83
CA LEU A 165 1.65 9.66 26.55
C LEU A 165 0.85 10.61 27.46
N GLU A 166 -0.40 10.29 27.79
CA GLU A 166 -1.27 11.20 28.55
C GLU A 166 -1.39 10.82 30.03
N LYS A 167 -1.25 9.54 30.38
CA LYS A 167 -1.24 9.09 31.79
C LYS A 167 0.17 8.87 32.34
N GLY A 168 1.21 8.93 31.49
CA GLY A 168 2.61 8.78 31.89
C GLY A 168 3.00 7.36 32.30
N LEU A 169 2.23 6.34 31.91
CA LEU A 169 2.55 4.94 32.20
C LEU A 169 3.81 4.52 31.44
N THR A 170 4.60 3.65 32.04
CA THR A 170 5.65 2.93 31.32
C THR A 170 5.03 1.96 30.32
N ASN A 171 5.81 1.56 29.31
CA ASN A 171 5.36 0.57 28.32
C ASN A 171 4.89 -0.75 28.97
N GLN A 172 5.55 -1.19 30.05
CA GLN A 172 5.20 -2.43 30.76
C GLN A 172 3.88 -2.30 31.52
N GLU A 173 3.64 -1.14 32.15
CA GLU A 173 2.38 -0.88 32.86
C GLU A 173 1.19 -0.75 31.89
N ALA A 174 1.38 -0.04 30.77
CA ALA A 174 0.36 0.07 29.74
C ALA A 174 0.01 -1.30 29.14
N GLU A 175 1.01 -2.13 28.85
CA GLU A 175 0.80 -3.49 28.37
C GLU A 175 0.05 -4.34 29.41
N ALA A 176 0.46 -4.28 30.68
CA ALA A 176 -0.20 -5.01 31.77
C ALA A 176 -1.66 -4.59 31.94
N LYS A 177 -1.96 -3.29 31.84
CA LYS A 177 -3.34 -2.76 31.93
C LYS A 177 -4.22 -3.22 30.77
N LEU A 178 -3.65 -3.36 29.57
CA LEU A 178 -4.40 -3.82 28.39
C LEU A 178 -4.45 -5.35 28.26
N ARG A 179 -3.67 -6.08 29.05
CA ARG A 179 -3.60 -7.55 28.98
C ARG A 179 -4.94 -8.17 29.36
N GLY A 180 -5.42 -9.10 28.51
CA GLY A 180 -6.68 -9.81 28.75
C GLY A 180 -7.95 -9.00 28.48
N THR A 181 -7.83 -7.73 28.08
CA THR A 181 -8.99 -6.90 27.73
C THR A 181 -9.51 -7.23 26.33
N PHE A 182 -10.81 -7.10 26.12
CA PHE A 182 -11.49 -7.24 24.83
C PHE A 182 -11.56 -5.88 24.10
N SER A 183 -12.13 -5.87 22.89
CA SER A 183 -12.31 -4.64 22.11
C SER A 183 -13.27 -3.65 22.76
N ALA A 184 -14.32 -4.14 23.43
CA ALA A 184 -15.28 -3.30 24.14
C ALA A 184 -14.59 -2.52 25.28
N ASP A 185 -13.81 -3.23 26.12
CA ASP A 185 -13.08 -2.63 27.23
C ASP A 185 -12.11 -1.52 26.77
N LYS A 186 -11.41 -1.73 25.64
CA LYS A 186 -10.51 -0.71 25.07
C LYS A 186 -11.27 0.52 24.56
N ASN A 187 -12.45 0.34 23.97
CA ASN A 187 -13.30 1.45 23.55
C ASN A 187 -13.82 2.23 24.76
N GLU A 188 -14.25 1.52 25.81
CA GLU A 188 -14.70 2.14 27.06
C GLU A 188 -13.56 2.90 27.73
N LEU A 189 -12.36 2.33 27.82
CA LEU A 189 -11.16 2.98 28.34
C LEU A 189 -10.83 4.26 27.54
N LEU A 190 -10.84 4.19 26.20
CA LEU A 190 -10.61 5.35 25.34
C LEU A 190 -11.65 6.46 25.57
N PHE A 191 -12.91 6.08 25.72
CA PHE A 191 -14.00 7.04 25.89
C PHE A 191 -13.99 7.66 27.29
N GLN A 192 -13.90 6.86 28.34
CA GLN A 192 -13.99 7.34 29.73
C GLN A 192 -12.73 8.06 30.20
N GLU A 193 -11.54 7.52 29.91
CA GLU A 193 -10.29 8.10 30.43
C GLU A 193 -9.73 9.23 29.56
N PHE A 194 -10.06 9.24 28.25
CA PHE A 194 -9.46 10.17 27.28
C PHE A 194 -10.50 10.95 26.45
N GLY A 195 -11.80 10.67 26.59
CA GLY A 195 -12.83 11.32 25.78
C GLY A 195 -12.77 10.96 24.28
N ILE A 196 -12.08 9.88 23.92
CA ILE A 196 -11.85 9.49 22.52
C ILE A 196 -12.91 8.49 22.10
N ASN A 197 -13.74 8.88 21.13
CA ASN A 197 -14.56 7.93 20.39
C ASN A 197 -13.74 7.34 19.24
N TYR A 198 -13.35 6.06 19.36
CA TYR A 198 -12.56 5.37 18.34
C TYR A 198 -13.18 5.49 16.95
N ASN A 199 -14.51 5.42 16.82
CA ASN A 199 -15.19 5.47 15.52
C ASN A 199 -15.04 6.81 14.80
N ASN A 200 -14.66 7.87 15.52
CA ASN A 200 -14.41 9.20 14.96
C ASN A 200 -12.95 9.39 14.51
N LEU A 201 -12.06 8.43 14.79
CA LEU A 201 -10.69 8.50 14.26
C LEU A 201 -10.69 8.44 12.73
N PRO A 202 -9.67 9.04 12.08
CA PRO A 202 -9.50 8.99 10.63
C PRO A 202 -9.66 7.58 10.07
N ALA A 203 -10.42 7.46 8.98
CA ALA A 203 -10.73 6.17 8.38
C ALA A 203 -9.45 5.41 7.95
N MET A 204 -8.42 6.14 7.50
CA MET A 204 -7.12 5.58 7.16
C MET A 204 -6.50 4.76 8.30
N TYR A 205 -6.60 5.23 9.55
CA TYR A 205 -6.05 4.53 10.70
C TYR A 205 -6.87 3.30 11.07
N ARG A 206 -8.19 3.35 10.87
CA ARG A 206 -9.10 2.28 11.27
C ARG A 206 -9.27 1.18 10.25
N LYS A 207 -9.12 1.50 8.97
CA LYS A 207 -9.44 0.63 7.84
C LYS A 207 -8.25 0.38 6.92
N GLY A 208 -7.14 1.10 7.09
CA GLY A 208 -6.00 1.08 6.17
C GLY A 208 -6.28 1.88 4.90
N THR A 209 -5.45 1.67 3.88
CA THR A 209 -5.59 2.31 2.57
C THR A 209 -5.75 1.27 1.49
N ILE A 210 -6.80 1.40 0.70
CA ILE A 210 -7.03 0.63 -0.51
C ILE A 210 -6.66 1.53 -1.69
N LEU A 211 -5.78 1.06 -2.56
CA LEU A 211 -5.45 1.73 -3.81
C LEU A 211 -6.12 1.01 -4.97
N LEU A 212 -6.91 1.76 -5.73
CA LEU A 212 -7.56 1.29 -6.96
C LEU A 212 -7.22 2.22 -8.12
N ARG A 213 -7.09 1.65 -9.33
CA ARG A 213 -7.00 2.46 -10.54
C ARG A 213 -8.40 2.88 -10.98
N LYS A 214 -8.68 4.18 -10.90
CA LYS A 214 -9.98 4.77 -11.25
C LYS A 214 -9.81 5.84 -12.33
N ARG A 215 -10.90 6.12 -13.03
CA ARG A 215 -11.03 7.28 -13.91
C ARG A 215 -11.48 8.48 -13.07
N VAL A 216 -10.59 9.44 -12.88
CA VAL A 216 -10.83 10.69 -12.17
C VAL A 216 -11.42 11.70 -13.16
N ILE A 217 -12.57 12.28 -12.83
CA ILE A 217 -13.23 13.32 -13.63
C ILE A 217 -12.75 14.70 -13.16
N LEU A 218 -12.21 15.50 -14.09
CA LEU A 218 -11.68 16.84 -13.88
C LEU A 218 -12.42 17.80 -14.83
N GLY A 219 -13.60 18.26 -14.43
CA GLY A 219 -14.48 19.03 -15.31
C GLY A 219 -14.90 18.18 -16.54
N GLU A 220 -14.56 18.65 -17.75
CA GLU A 220 -14.87 17.95 -19.01
C GLU A 220 -13.87 16.83 -19.37
N LYS A 221 -12.69 16.80 -18.72
CA LYS A 221 -11.64 15.82 -18.99
C LYS A 221 -11.70 14.68 -17.98
N SER A 222 -11.25 13.50 -18.39
CA SER A 222 -11.07 12.37 -17.47
C SER A 222 -9.69 11.73 -17.66
N ARG A 223 -9.02 11.43 -16.55
CA ARG A 223 -7.69 10.80 -16.53
C ARG A 223 -7.69 9.60 -15.60
N GLN A 224 -6.92 8.57 -15.91
CA GLN A 224 -6.74 7.44 -14.99
C GLN A 224 -5.64 7.75 -13.97
N ALA A 225 -5.95 7.54 -12.70
CA ALA A 225 -5.02 7.66 -11.58
C ALA A 225 -5.25 6.54 -10.57
N VAL A 226 -4.26 6.29 -9.72
CA VAL A 226 -4.41 5.40 -8.57
C VAL A 226 -4.97 6.23 -7.42
N VAL A 227 -6.15 5.87 -6.92
CA VAL A 227 -6.85 6.64 -5.87
C VAL A 227 -6.82 5.90 -4.53
N PRO A 228 -6.55 6.60 -3.41
CA PRO A 228 -6.67 6.03 -2.07
C PRO A 228 -8.14 6.05 -1.61
N LEU A 229 -8.59 4.90 -1.09
CA LEU A 229 -9.91 4.70 -0.50
C LEU A 229 -9.74 4.12 0.92
N HIS A 230 -10.62 4.50 1.83
CA HIS A 230 -10.59 4.06 3.24
C HIS A 230 -11.93 3.42 3.62
N GLU A 231 -12.28 2.38 2.89
CA GLU A 231 -13.60 1.73 2.93
C GLU A 231 -13.55 0.37 3.63
N ASP A 232 -14.73 -0.19 3.93
CA ASP A 232 -14.83 -1.54 4.49
C ASP A 232 -14.78 -2.58 3.37
N LEU A 233 -13.63 -3.23 3.24
CA LEU A 233 -13.32 -4.25 2.25
C LEU A 233 -13.91 -5.62 2.63
N ILE A 234 -14.26 -5.83 3.90
CA ILE A 234 -14.90 -7.06 4.39
C ILE A 234 -16.33 -7.14 3.86
N SER A 235 -17.03 -6.01 3.77
CA SER A 235 -18.40 -5.94 3.29
C SER A 235 -18.54 -6.40 1.84
N SER A 236 -19.59 -7.18 1.56
CA SER A 236 -19.95 -7.55 0.18
C SER A 236 -20.26 -6.33 -0.70
N GLN A 237 -20.59 -5.19 -0.10
CA GLN A 237 -20.90 -3.95 -0.82
C GLN A 237 -19.70 -3.42 -1.61
N PHE A 238 -18.52 -3.41 -1.00
CA PHE A 238 -17.27 -2.98 -1.64
C PHE A 238 -17.01 -3.74 -2.95
N TRP A 239 -17.17 -5.06 -2.91
CA TRP A 239 -16.95 -5.93 -4.06
C TRP A 239 -18.01 -5.75 -5.17
N LYS A 240 -19.22 -5.33 -4.82
CA LYS A 240 -20.28 -5.00 -5.79
C LYS A 240 -20.05 -3.64 -6.44
N GLU A 241 -19.51 -2.68 -5.68
CA GLU A 241 -19.22 -1.33 -6.17
C GLU A 241 -17.94 -1.27 -7.01
N HIS A 242 -16.99 -2.17 -6.76
CA HIS A 242 -15.69 -2.19 -7.44
C HIS A 242 -15.49 -3.45 -8.28
N THR A 243 -16.37 -3.60 -9.27
CA THR A 243 -16.38 -4.77 -10.16
C THR A 243 -15.11 -4.91 -10.99
N GLU A 244 -14.30 -3.85 -11.13
CA GLU A 244 -13.03 -3.87 -11.87
C GLU A 244 -11.94 -4.75 -11.25
N ILE A 245 -12.11 -5.15 -9.98
CA ILE A 245 -11.12 -5.96 -9.26
C ILE A 245 -11.21 -7.43 -9.69
N LEU A 246 -12.42 -7.97 -9.73
CA LEU A 246 -12.67 -9.41 -9.96
C LEU A 246 -13.24 -9.71 -11.35
N GLY A 247 -13.90 -8.73 -11.97
CA GLY A 247 -14.53 -8.86 -13.29
C GLY A 247 -13.60 -8.52 -14.44
N LYS A 248 -14.20 -8.32 -15.63
CA LYS A 248 -13.48 -7.78 -16.78
C LYS A 248 -13.03 -6.35 -16.45
N TYR A 249 -11.73 -6.11 -16.53
CA TYR A 249 -11.16 -4.82 -16.15
C TYR A 249 -11.78 -3.65 -16.95
N VAL A 250 -12.54 -2.82 -16.23
CA VAL A 250 -13.04 -1.53 -16.69
C VAL A 250 -12.87 -0.58 -15.50
N PRO A 251 -11.93 0.39 -15.55
CA PRO A 251 -11.67 1.25 -14.40
C PRO A 251 -12.96 1.95 -13.95
N GLY A 252 -13.30 1.82 -12.66
CA GLY A 252 -14.43 2.54 -12.09
C GLY A 252 -14.19 4.05 -12.12
N THR A 253 -15.28 4.82 -12.02
CA THR A 253 -15.20 6.27 -11.92
C THR A 253 -14.94 6.69 -10.48
N TYR A 254 -14.02 7.64 -10.29
CA TYR A 254 -13.83 8.33 -9.03
C TYR A 254 -14.36 9.75 -9.17
N ASN A 255 -15.47 10.02 -8.49
CA ASN A 255 -16.02 11.37 -8.37
C ASN A 255 -15.16 12.12 -7.37
N ALA A 256 -14.32 13.02 -7.88
CA ALA A 256 -13.42 13.80 -7.06
C ALA A 256 -14.23 14.57 -5.99
N PRO A 257 -13.82 14.52 -4.71
CA PRO A 257 -14.30 15.49 -3.74
C PRO A 257 -13.88 16.91 -4.16
N GLN A 258 -14.45 17.95 -3.53
CA GLN A 258 -14.11 19.35 -3.84
C GLN A 258 -12.60 19.62 -3.84
N THR A 259 -11.85 18.88 -3.02
CA THR A 259 -10.38 18.88 -2.98
C THR A 259 -9.89 17.46 -3.22
N LEU A 260 -9.00 17.28 -4.20
CA LEU A 260 -8.44 15.96 -4.49
C LEU A 260 -7.44 15.55 -3.40
N PRO A 261 -7.31 14.26 -3.09
CA PRO A 261 -6.22 13.80 -2.25
C PRO A 261 -4.87 14.20 -2.89
N ARG A 262 -3.96 14.78 -2.10
CA ARG A 262 -2.63 15.21 -2.56
C ARG A 262 -1.90 14.13 -3.38
N LEU A 263 -2.04 12.86 -2.97
CA LEU A 263 -1.47 11.71 -3.69
C LEU A 263 -2.01 11.59 -5.13
N VAL A 264 -3.27 11.91 -5.37
CA VAL A 264 -3.89 11.90 -6.71
C VAL A 264 -3.43 13.12 -7.51
N GLU A 265 -3.40 14.30 -6.90
CA GLU A 265 -2.93 15.54 -7.54
C GLU A 265 -1.49 15.39 -8.06
N MET A 266 -0.59 14.83 -7.24
CA MET A 266 0.80 14.58 -7.63
C MET A 266 0.92 13.71 -8.89
N GLN A 267 0.01 12.76 -9.10
CA GLN A 267 0.01 11.90 -10.29
C GLN A 267 -0.53 12.62 -11.53
N LEU A 268 -1.51 13.50 -11.33
CA LEU A 268 -2.17 14.22 -12.42
C LEU A 268 -1.31 15.37 -12.93
N ASN A 269 -0.63 16.09 -12.02
CA ASN A 269 0.24 17.22 -12.36
C ASN A 269 1.59 16.73 -12.90
N GLY A 270 2.12 15.61 -12.38
CA GLY A 270 3.38 15.04 -12.88
C GLY A 270 3.32 14.61 -14.35
N LYS A 271 2.13 14.21 -14.83
CA LYS A 271 1.95 13.81 -16.23
C LYS A 271 1.90 14.96 -17.22
N GLU A 272 1.58 16.18 -16.78
CA GLU A 272 1.63 17.35 -17.68
C GLU A 272 3.08 17.72 -18.05
N LEU A 273 4.03 17.45 -17.14
CA LEU A 273 5.46 17.63 -17.40
C LEU A 273 6.05 16.56 -18.33
N ASP A 274 5.56 15.32 -18.26
CA ASP A 274 6.00 14.24 -19.15
C ASP A 274 5.42 14.39 -20.57
N ASP A 275 4.16 14.86 -20.70
CA ASP A 275 3.54 15.14 -22.01
C ASP A 275 4.20 16.35 -22.73
N GLU A 276 4.72 17.34 -22.00
CA GLU A 276 5.50 18.47 -22.57
C GLU A 276 6.93 18.06 -22.97
N ALA A 277 7.50 17.04 -22.33
CA ALA A 277 8.83 16.50 -22.68
C ALA A 277 8.83 15.59 -23.92
N GLU A 278 7.65 15.14 -24.36
CA GLU A 278 7.45 14.33 -25.58
C GLU A 278 7.12 15.15 -26.84
N GLU A 279 7.22 16.50 -26.83
CA GLU A 279 7.22 17.25 -28.09
C GLU A 279 8.55 17.02 -28.84
N PRO A 280 8.54 16.40 -30.05
CA PRO A 280 9.76 16.28 -30.83
C PRO A 280 10.18 17.68 -31.28
N GLN A 281 11.34 18.14 -30.80
CA GLN A 281 12.06 19.28 -31.36
C GLN A 281 12.45 18.97 -32.82
N ASN A 282 11.50 19.10 -33.74
CA ASN A 282 11.75 19.21 -35.17
C ASN A 282 12.28 20.62 -35.45
N LEU A 283 13.57 20.83 -35.13
CA LEU A 283 14.36 21.94 -35.66
C LEU A 283 15.45 21.37 -36.56
N ALA A 284 15.05 20.81 -37.69
CA ALA A 284 15.90 20.73 -38.86
C ALA A 284 15.71 22.01 -39.66
N GLY A 285 16.40 23.08 -39.24
CA GLY A 285 16.64 24.23 -40.10
C GLY A 285 17.69 23.85 -41.14
N THR A 286 17.26 23.47 -42.33
CA THR A 286 18.15 23.45 -43.51
C THR A 286 18.39 24.89 -43.95
N SER A 287 19.65 25.30 -43.84
CA SER A 287 20.24 26.36 -44.66
C SER A 287 20.56 25.83 -46.05
#